data_AF-A0A517QLE4-F1
#
_entry.id   AF-A0A517QLE4-F1
#
_cell.length_a   1.000
_cell.length_b   1.000
_cell.length_c   1.000
_cell.angle_alpha   90.00
_cell.angle_beta   90.00
_cell.angle_gamma   90.00
#
_symmetry.space_group_name_H-M   'P 1'
#
loop_
_entity.id
_entity.type
_entity.pdbx_description
1 polymer ?
#
loop_
_entity_poly.entity_id
_entity_poly.type
_entity_poly.pdbx_seq_one_letter_code
_entity_poly.pdbx_strand_id
1 'polypeptide(L)'
;MVELLDVLFEKLEDHWVKIVTAAIFMFVGWLFGKRRAAKNWEKREFFDRLNVSLNIIRDGNLKIRTLNETRCELLFPNSQAALAVIEAAKKTTLEDPILPLPEKDYWYYLNAVLNEISEQFATGALRSDLGLPVSCDQFVICLTSEADGNIRMRKIRAMVIRKSLLENLPKECPKLARKQHSTRWSTLQKLAAAYKATPERFMVVELCQ
;
A
#
# COMPACT_ATOMS: atom_id res chain seq x y z
N MET A 1 52.02 -2.75 -21.89
CA MET A 1 50.76 -2.71 -22.69
C MET A 1 50.50 -4.06 -23.33
N VAL A 2 51.46 -4.64 -24.08
CA VAL A 2 51.34 -5.97 -24.70
C VAL A 2 51.27 -7.09 -23.64
N GLU A 3 52.19 -7.13 -22.67
CA GLU A 3 52.14 -8.14 -21.58
C GLU A 3 50.86 -8.11 -20.73
N LEU A 4 50.27 -6.92 -20.56
CA LEU A 4 49.04 -6.76 -19.78
C LEU A 4 47.82 -7.25 -20.57
N LEU A 5 47.85 -7.13 -21.90
CA LEU A 5 46.86 -7.70 -22.81
C LEU A 5 46.99 -9.23 -22.87
N ASP A 6 48.20 -9.77 -22.89
CA ASP A 6 48.44 -11.23 -22.95
C ASP A 6 48.00 -11.92 -21.66
N VAL A 7 48.35 -11.37 -20.48
CA VAL A 7 47.89 -11.89 -19.18
C VAL A 7 46.37 -11.76 -19.02
N LEU A 8 45.75 -10.73 -19.62
CA LEU A 8 44.30 -10.61 -19.67
C LEU A 8 43.68 -11.66 -20.61
N PHE A 9 44.30 -11.94 -21.75
CA PHE A 9 43.83 -12.93 -22.72
C PHE A 9 43.89 -14.35 -22.17
N GLU A 10 44.99 -14.71 -21.49
CA GLU A 10 45.20 -16.02 -20.89
C GLU A 10 44.19 -16.27 -19.74
N LYS A 11 43.97 -15.26 -18.88
CA LYS A 11 42.91 -15.31 -17.86
C LYS A 11 41.50 -15.32 -18.44
N LEU A 12 41.30 -14.70 -19.61
CA LEU A 12 40.02 -14.74 -20.32
C LEU A 12 39.78 -16.15 -20.86
N GLU A 13 40.80 -16.81 -21.39
CA GLU A 13 40.69 -18.17 -21.94
C GLU A 13 40.37 -19.22 -20.86
N ASP A 14 40.90 -19.04 -19.65
CA ASP A 14 40.58 -19.95 -18.53
C ASP A 14 39.18 -19.74 -17.94
N HIS A 15 38.58 -18.57 -18.14
CA HIS A 15 37.33 -18.18 -17.49
C HIS A 15 36.23 -17.69 -18.43
N TRP A 16 36.42 -17.72 -19.76
CA TRP A 16 35.43 -17.21 -20.72
C TRP A 16 34.10 -17.95 -20.58
N VAL A 17 34.12 -19.25 -20.30
CA VAL A 17 32.91 -20.04 -20.06
C VAL A 17 32.13 -19.48 -18.86
N LYS A 18 32.81 -19.14 -17.76
CA LYS A 18 32.18 -18.53 -16.58
C LYS A 18 31.62 -17.15 -16.89
N ILE A 19 32.38 -16.34 -17.63
CA ILE A 19 31.99 -14.97 -18.02
C ILE A 19 30.77 -15.01 -18.94
N VAL A 20 30.79 -15.85 -19.97
CA VAL A 20 29.67 -16.03 -20.91
C VAL A 20 28.45 -16.58 -20.19
N THR A 21 28.62 -17.56 -19.30
CA THR A 21 27.52 -18.12 -18.52
C THR A 21 26.89 -17.05 -17.63
N ALA A 22 27.69 -16.26 -16.91
CA ALA A 22 27.21 -15.15 -16.09
C ALA A 22 26.50 -14.07 -16.92
N ALA A 23 27.05 -13.73 -18.10
CA ALA A 23 26.44 -12.78 -19.02
C ALA A 23 25.08 -13.28 -19.54
N ILE A 24 24.97 -14.57 -19.88
CA ILE A 24 23.71 -15.19 -20.29
C ILE A 24 22.68 -15.13 -19.16
N PHE A 25 23.04 -15.53 -17.94
CA PHE A 25 22.12 -15.47 -16.79
C PHE A 25 21.68 -14.04 -16.48
N MET A 26 22.60 -13.06 -16.51
CA MET A 26 22.27 -11.65 -16.35
C MET A 26 21.33 -11.16 -17.45
N PHE A 27 21.59 -11.51 -18.70
CA PHE A 27 20.76 -11.12 -19.83
C PHE A 27 19.35 -11.72 -19.76
N VAL A 28 19.24 -13.01 -19.42
CA VAL A 28 17.95 -13.69 -19.21
C VAL A 28 17.18 -13.05 -18.05
N GLY A 29 17.85 -12.79 -16.92
CA GLY A 29 17.25 -12.11 -15.77
C GLY A 29 16.75 -10.71 -16.12
N TRP A 30 17.55 -9.93 -16.86
CA TRP A 30 17.17 -8.59 -17.33
C TRP A 30 15.97 -8.63 -18.29
N LEU A 31 15.96 -9.54 -19.25
CA LEU A 31 14.82 -9.73 -20.16
C LEU A 31 13.53 -10.08 -19.42
N PHE A 32 13.60 -10.99 -18.45
CA PHE A 32 12.45 -11.35 -17.61
C PHE A 32 11.97 -10.17 -16.78
N GLY A 33 12.88 -9.44 -16.13
CA GLY A 33 12.55 -8.24 -15.36
C GLY A 33 11.88 -7.16 -16.21
N LYS A 34 12.45 -6.86 -17.38
CA LYS A 34 11.91 -5.85 -18.32
C LYS A 34 10.54 -6.24 -18.86
N ARG A 35 10.33 -7.51 -19.22
CA ARG A 35 9.02 -8.01 -19.68
C ARG A 35 7.97 -7.94 -18.58
N ARG A 36 8.30 -8.29 -17.33
CA ARG A 36 7.38 -8.19 -16.20
C ARG A 36 7.01 -6.73 -15.91
N ALA A 37 7.99 -5.83 -15.92
CA ALA A 37 7.76 -4.40 -15.74
C ALA A 37 6.86 -3.83 -16.85
N ALA A 38 7.09 -4.21 -18.11
CA ALA A 38 6.26 -3.80 -19.24
C ALA A 38 4.80 -4.31 -19.11
N LYS A 39 4.60 -5.58 -18.74
CA LYS A 39 3.26 -6.13 -18.51
C LYS A 39 2.53 -5.44 -17.35
N ASN A 40 3.22 -5.14 -16.25
CA ASN A 40 2.63 -4.41 -15.13
C ASN A 40 2.25 -2.98 -15.53
N TRP A 41 3.09 -2.32 -16.34
CA TRP A 41 2.81 -0.99 -16.89
C TRP A 41 1.58 -0.99 -17.80
N GLU A 42 1.47 -1.99 -18.67
CA GLU A 42 0.34 -2.17 -19.58
C GLU A 42 -0.97 -2.42 -18.82
N LYS A 43 -0.92 -3.23 -17.75
CA LYS A 43 -2.07 -3.50 -16.88
C LYS A 43 -2.41 -2.33 -15.94
N ARG A 44 -1.50 -1.37 -15.72
CA ARG A 44 -1.62 -0.26 -14.76
C ARG A 44 -1.97 -0.72 -13.34
N GLU A 45 -1.56 -1.94 -12.98
CA GLU A 45 -1.77 -2.53 -11.66
C GLU A 45 -0.50 -2.34 -10.82
N PHE A 46 -0.59 -1.54 -9.75
CA PHE A 46 0.52 -1.24 -8.85
C PHE A 46 0.31 -1.92 -7.51
N PHE A 47 0.22 -3.24 -7.51
CA PHE A 47 0.04 -4.02 -6.27
C PHE A 47 1.33 -4.14 -5.45
N ASP A 48 2.48 -3.87 -6.04
CA ASP A 48 3.78 -3.86 -5.34
C ASP A 48 3.92 -2.74 -4.30
N ARG A 49 3.00 -1.77 -4.33
CA ARG A 49 2.98 -0.60 -3.43
C ARG A 49 1.68 -0.51 -2.66
N LEU A 50 1.81 -0.09 -1.41
CA LEU A 50 0.71 0.24 -0.52
C LEU A 50 0.65 1.77 -0.36
N ASN A 51 -0.51 2.34 -0.66
CA ASN A 51 -0.77 3.76 -0.51
C ASN A 51 -1.57 4.00 0.78
N VAL A 52 -0.99 4.74 1.73
CA VAL A 52 -1.70 5.19 2.93
C VAL A 52 -2.47 6.46 2.57
N SER A 53 -3.79 6.38 2.60
CA SER A 53 -4.67 7.49 2.20
C SER A 53 -5.55 7.98 3.34
N LEU A 54 -5.45 9.27 3.65
CA LEU A 54 -6.32 9.99 4.57
C LEU A 54 -7.59 10.45 3.84
N ASN A 55 -8.74 10.09 4.40
CA ASN A 55 -10.06 10.42 3.86
C ASN A 55 -10.74 11.45 4.76
N ILE A 56 -11.01 12.62 4.21
CA ILE A 56 -11.51 13.78 4.94
C ILE A 56 -12.84 14.20 4.32
N ILE A 57 -13.88 14.28 5.14
CA ILE A 57 -15.12 14.95 4.76
C ILE A 57 -15.22 16.22 5.61
N ARG A 58 -15.18 17.37 4.94
CA ARG A 58 -15.32 18.68 5.59
C ARG A 58 -16.11 19.60 4.69
N ASP A 59 -17.04 20.37 5.26
CA ASP A 59 -17.87 21.34 4.55
C ASP A 59 -18.59 20.71 3.34
N GLY A 60 -19.09 19.49 3.52
CA GLY A 60 -19.75 18.72 2.47
C GLY A 60 -18.85 18.29 1.30
N ASN A 61 -17.51 18.33 1.44
CA ASN A 61 -16.56 17.93 0.41
C ASN A 61 -15.74 16.71 0.83
N LEU A 62 -15.66 15.69 -0.04
CA LEU A 62 -14.75 14.55 0.14
C LEU A 62 -13.37 14.88 -0.46
N LYS A 63 -12.37 14.96 0.42
CA LYS A 63 -10.95 15.15 0.09
C LYS A 63 -10.18 13.88 0.43
N ILE A 64 -9.34 13.46 -0.51
CA ILE A 64 -8.44 12.32 -0.38
C ILE A 64 -7.01 12.86 -0.40
N ARG A 65 -6.18 12.46 0.55
CA ARG A 65 -4.76 12.81 0.61
C ARG A 65 -3.92 11.56 0.83
N THR A 66 -2.83 11.42 0.08
CA THR A 66 -1.83 10.39 0.34
C THR A 66 -0.95 10.88 1.50
N LEU A 67 -0.86 10.10 2.57
CA LEU A 67 0.10 10.32 3.65
C LEU A 67 1.46 9.73 3.26
N ASN A 68 1.45 8.50 2.75
CA ASN A 68 2.65 7.79 2.31
C ASN A 68 2.34 6.78 1.19
N GLU A 69 3.35 6.40 0.40
CA GLU A 69 3.28 5.30 -0.57
C GLU A 69 4.59 4.50 -0.56
N THR A 70 4.56 3.32 0.07
CA THR A 70 5.74 2.46 0.30
C THR A 70 5.57 1.11 -0.40
N ARG A 71 6.67 0.43 -0.72
CA ARG A 71 6.63 -0.94 -1.27
C ARG A 71 6.14 -1.91 -0.21
N CYS A 72 5.27 -2.85 -0.59
CA CYS A 72 4.74 -3.86 0.34
C CYS A 72 5.87 -4.67 1.00
N GLU A 73 6.94 -4.97 0.27
CA GLU A 73 8.11 -5.72 0.77
C GLU A 73 8.89 -4.99 1.87
N LEU A 74 8.78 -3.66 1.95
CA LEU A 74 9.45 -2.85 2.98
C LEU A 74 8.54 -2.64 4.20
N LEU A 75 7.24 -2.58 3.98
CA LEU A 75 6.25 -2.33 5.04
C LEU A 75 5.92 -3.61 5.81
N PHE A 76 5.75 -4.73 5.11
CA PHE A 76 5.40 -5.99 5.76
C PHE A 76 6.67 -6.72 6.24
N PRO A 77 6.64 -7.36 7.41
CA PRO A 77 7.80 -7.96 8.07
C PRO A 77 8.51 -9.06 7.29
N ASN A 78 7.86 -9.68 6.29
CA ASN A 78 8.50 -10.60 5.37
C ASN A 78 7.82 -10.60 3.99
N SER A 79 8.49 -11.22 3.01
CA SER A 79 8.01 -11.29 1.63
C SER A 79 6.73 -12.12 1.48
N GLN A 80 6.49 -13.14 2.31
CA GLN A 80 5.26 -13.94 2.25
C GLN A 80 4.04 -13.11 2.67
N ALA A 81 4.17 -12.28 3.70
CA ALA A 81 3.13 -11.36 4.13
C ALA A 81 2.82 -10.33 3.03
N ALA A 82 3.85 -9.74 2.41
CA ALA A 82 3.66 -8.84 1.27
C ALA A 82 2.92 -9.53 0.10
N LEU A 83 3.30 -10.77 -0.23
CA LEU A 83 2.61 -11.56 -1.27
C LEU A 83 1.15 -11.86 -0.89
N ALA A 84 0.86 -12.20 0.36
CA ALA A 84 -0.50 -12.46 0.83
C ALA A 84 -1.40 -11.23 0.66
N VAL A 85 -0.89 -10.03 0.98
CA VAL A 85 -1.61 -8.76 0.77
C VAL A 85 -1.81 -8.49 -0.72
N ILE A 86 -0.81 -8.74 -1.56
CA ILE A 86 -0.91 -8.60 -3.03
C ILE A 86 -1.99 -9.54 -3.61
N GLU A 87 -1.98 -10.81 -3.22
CA GLU A 87 -2.96 -11.79 -3.69
C GLU A 87 -4.37 -11.50 -3.16
N ALA A 88 -4.49 -11.04 -1.92
CA ALA A 88 -5.77 -10.58 -1.37
C ALA A 88 -6.29 -9.36 -2.15
N ALA A 89 -5.42 -8.39 -2.47
CA ALA A 89 -5.81 -7.19 -3.21
C ALA A 89 -6.30 -7.47 -4.63
N LYS A 90 -5.83 -8.55 -5.27
CA LYS A 90 -6.31 -8.99 -6.59
C LYS A 90 -7.73 -9.58 -6.52
N LYS A 91 -8.08 -10.20 -5.39
CA LYS A 91 -9.38 -10.85 -5.14
C LYS A 91 -10.50 -9.87 -4.78
N THR A 92 -10.19 -8.62 -4.47
CA THR A 92 -11.21 -7.61 -4.19
C THR A 92 -12.10 -7.35 -5.40
N THR A 93 -13.34 -6.97 -5.14
CA THR A 93 -14.35 -6.68 -6.16
C THR A 93 -14.93 -5.28 -5.94
N LEU A 94 -15.80 -4.85 -6.85
CA LEU A 94 -16.56 -3.62 -6.63
C LEU A 94 -17.40 -3.71 -5.35
N GLU A 95 -17.98 -4.89 -5.06
CA GLU A 95 -18.87 -5.10 -3.92
C GLU A 95 -18.16 -5.31 -2.59
N ASP A 96 -17.00 -5.98 -2.60
CA ASP A 96 -16.13 -6.10 -1.44
C ASP A 96 -14.73 -5.54 -1.75
N PRO A 97 -14.49 -4.26 -1.44
CA PRO A 97 -13.21 -3.61 -1.68
C PRO A 97 -12.19 -3.89 -0.57
N ILE A 98 -12.60 -4.52 0.54
CA ILE A 98 -11.71 -4.81 1.67
C ILE A 98 -10.91 -6.07 1.35
N LEU A 99 -9.62 -6.09 1.69
CA LEU A 99 -8.79 -7.25 1.43
C LEU A 99 -9.32 -8.48 2.19
N PRO A 100 -9.55 -9.63 1.53
CA PRO A 100 -9.99 -10.88 2.16
C PRO A 100 -8.80 -11.60 2.80
N LEU A 101 -8.28 -11.02 3.89
CA LEU A 101 -7.19 -11.61 4.68
C LEU A 101 -7.75 -12.60 5.72
N PRO A 102 -6.94 -13.56 6.22
CA PRO A 102 -7.36 -14.44 7.31
C PRO A 102 -7.59 -13.67 8.61
N GLU A 103 -8.67 -13.99 9.31
CA GLU A 103 -9.09 -13.28 10.54
C GLU A 103 -8.02 -13.27 11.63
N LYS A 104 -7.41 -14.43 11.88
CA LYS A 104 -6.31 -14.60 12.84
C LYS A 104 -5.09 -13.71 12.57
N ASP A 105 -4.95 -13.19 11.34
CA ASP A 105 -3.79 -12.43 10.89
C ASP A 105 -4.11 -10.93 10.71
N TYR A 106 -5.37 -10.47 10.93
CA TYR A 106 -5.74 -9.06 10.71
C TYR A 106 -4.86 -8.09 11.49
N TRP A 107 -4.67 -8.36 12.79
CA TRP A 107 -3.81 -7.54 13.63
C TRP A 107 -2.40 -7.42 13.06
N TYR A 108 -1.82 -8.52 12.57
CA TYR A 108 -0.47 -8.53 12.02
C TYR A 108 -0.29 -7.60 10.81
N TYR A 109 -1.21 -7.67 9.84
CA TYR A 109 -1.16 -6.82 8.66
C TYR A 109 -1.44 -5.35 8.98
N LEU A 110 -2.42 -5.09 9.85
CA LEU A 110 -2.80 -3.74 10.24
C LEU A 110 -1.74 -3.09 11.13
N ASN A 111 -1.08 -3.85 12.00
CA ASN A 111 -0.01 -3.37 12.87
C ASN A 111 1.22 -2.91 12.06
N ALA A 112 1.53 -3.59 10.95
CA ALA A 112 2.59 -3.16 10.04
C ALA A 112 2.31 -1.75 9.46
N VAL A 113 1.05 -1.48 9.09
CA VAL A 113 0.62 -0.16 8.62
C VAL A 113 0.59 0.85 9.76
N LEU A 114 0.14 0.44 10.95
CA LEU A 114 0.12 1.28 12.13
C LEU A 114 1.53 1.79 12.47
N ASN A 115 2.54 0.93 12.44
CA ASN A 115 3.92 1.32 12.73
C ASN A 115 4.40 2.41 11.75
N GLU A 116 4.15 2.23 10.46
CA GLU A 116 4.50 3.19 9.41
C GLU A 116 3.80 4.55 9.60
N ILE A 117 2.54 4.53 10.05
CA ILE A 117 1.81 5.77 10.36
C ILE A 117 2.37 6.38 11.65
N SER A 118 2.56 5.59 12.70
CA SER A 118 2.98 6.07 14.03
C SER A 118 4.33 6.76 13.99
N GLU A 119 5.26 6.28 13.16
CA GLU A 119 6.55 6.94 12.94
C GLU A 119 6.39 8.39 12.47
N GLN A 120 5.42 8.68 11.60
CA GLN A 120 5.15 10.03 11.09
C GLN A 120 4.55 10.96 12.15
N PHE A 121 3.88 10.40 13.16
CA PHE A 121 3.23 11.16 14.24
C PHE A 121 3.99 11.07 15.58
N ALA A 122 5.22 10.53 15.58
CA ALA A 122 6.01 10.30 16.79
C ALA A 122 6.26 11.60 17.59
N THR A 123 6.50 12.72 16.91
CA THR A 123 6.68 14.03 17.57
C THR A 123 5.43 14.45 18.35
N GLY A 124 4.24 14.25 17.78
CA GLY A 124 2.97 14.58 18.46
C GLY A 124 2.73 13.67 19.66
N ALA A 125 3.05 12.37 19.53
CA ALA A 125 2.98 11.42 20.64
C ALA A 125 3.92 11.81 21.80
N LEU A 126 5.18 12.15 21.51
CA LEU A 126 6.14 12.60 22.51
C LEU A 126 5.71 13.91 23.18
N ARG A 127 5.17 14.86 22.42
CA ARG A 127 4.62 16.10 22.99
C ARG A 127 3.45 15.84 23.92
N SER A 128 2.55 14.93 23.54
CA SER A 128 1.43 14.49 24.38
C SER A 128 1.93 13.91 25.72
N ASP A 129 2.92 13.01 25.66
CA ASP A 129 3.54 12.38 26.84
C ASP A 129 4.19 13.41 27.78
N LEU A 130 4.82 14.43 27.21
CA LEU A 130 5.40 15.55 27.96
C LEU A 130 4.37 16.57 28.50
N GLY A 131 3.06 16.33 28.30
CA GLY A 131 1.99 17.24 28.71
C GLY A 131 1.96 18.56 27.92
N LEU A 132 2.60 18.60 26.74
CA LEU A 132 2.60 19.77 25.88
C LEU A 132 1.29 19.84 25.07
N PRO A 133 0.82 21.05 24.70
CA PRO A 133 -0.36 21.18 23.86
C PRO A 133 -0.19 20.47 22.51
N VAL A 134 -1.09 19.52 22.25
CA VAL A 134 -1.25 18.76 20.99
C VAL A 134 -2.73 18.53 20.72
N SER A 135 -3.07 18.24 19.46
CA SER A 135 -4.40 17.78 19.06
C SER A 135 -4.36 16.29 18.77
N CYS A 136 -5.12 15.49 19.50
CA CYS A 136 -5.23 14.06 19.31
C CYS A 136 -6.65 13.69 18.84
N ASP A 137 -6.75 12.72 17.93
CA ASP A 137 -8.04 12.16 17.52
C ASP A 137 -7.89 10.68 17.16
N GLN A 138 -9.00 9.95 17.20
CA GLN A 138 -9.05 8.54 16.85
C GLN A 138 -9.28 8.35 15.35
N PHE A 139 -8.45 7.51 14.75
CA PHE A 139 -8.54 7.10 13.35
C PHE A 139 -8.70 5.59 13.27
N VAL A 140 -9.34 5.16 12.19
CA VAL A 140 -9.53 3.77 11.82
C VAL A 140 -8.69 3.50 10.57
N ILE A 141 -7.92 2.43 10.61
CA ILE A 141 -7.12 1.90 9.52
C ILE A 141 -7.76 0.62 9.00
N CYS A 142 -7.86 0.48 7.68
CA CYS A 142 -8.22 -0.77 7.02
C CYS A 142 -7.50 -0.93 5.67
N LEU A 143 -7.32 -2.17 5.23
CA LEU A 143 -6.70 -2.49 3.94
C LEU A 143 -7.75 -2.72 2.86
N THR A 144 -7.66 -1.96 1.77
CA THR A 144 -8.58 -2.02 0.64
C THR A 144 -7.86 -2.08 -0.70
N SER A 145 -8.58 -2.52 -1.73
CA SER A 145 -8.18 -2.44 -3.12
C SER A 145 -9.43 -2.16 -3.94
N GLU A 146 -9.64 -0.89 -4.26
CA GLU A 146 -10.81 -0.42 -5.01
C GLU A 146 -10.74 -0.95 -6.45
N ALA A 147 -11.75 -1.73 -6.85
CA ALA A 147 -11.91 -2.28 -8.19
C ALA A 147 -13.18 -1.68 -8.84
N ASP A 148 -13.04 -0.55 -9.51
CA ASP A 148 -14.12 0.03 -10.33
C ASP A 148 -13.87 -0.30 -11.79
N GLY A 149 -14.92 -0.74 -12.50
CA GLY A 149 -14.87 -1.08 -13.92
C GLY A 149 -14.38 0.07 -14.82
N ASN A 150 -14.47 1.32 -14.37
CA ASN A 150 -13.93 2.48 -15.09
C ASN A 150 -12.50 2.87 -14.68
N ILE A 151 -11.95 2.28 -13.60
CA ILE A 151 -10.62 2.58 -13.11
C ILE A 151 -9.65 1.49 -13.57
N ARG A 152 -8.87 1.80 -14.61
CA ARG A 152 -7.77 0.92 -15.07
C ARG A 152 -6.68 0.71 -14.01
N MET A 153 -6.58 1.58 -13.01
CA MET A 153 -5.49 1.57 -12.03
C MET A 153 -5.93 1.03 -10.67
N ARG A 154 -5.60 -0.23 -10.40
CA ARG A 154 -5.78 -0.84 -9.08
C ARG A 154 -4.53 -0.64 -8.22
N LYS A 155 -4.75 -0.32 -6.94
CA LYS A 155 -3.71 -0.10 -5.94
C LYS A 155 -4.17 -0.66 -4.60
N ILE A 156 -3.22 -1.19 -3.83
CA ILE A 156 -3.43 -1.53 -2.42
C ILE A 156 -3.45 -0.24 -1.63
N ARG A 157 -4.43 -0.07 -0.74
CA ARG A 157 -4.59 1.13 0.06
C ARG A 157 -4.78 0.77 1.52
N ALA A 158 -4.04 1.45 2.38
CA ALA A 158 -4.45 1.60 3.76
C ALA A 158 -5.31 2.87 3.86
N MET A 159 -6.60 2.71 4.12
CA MET A 159 -7.50 3.83 4.31
C MET A 159 -7.49 4.26 5.77
N VAL A 160 -7.07 5.50 6.01
CA VAL A 160 -7.09 6.18 7.30
C VAL A 160 -8.29 7.12 7.31
N ILE A 161 -9.19 6.91 8.27
CA ILE A 161 -10.48 7.62 8.36
C ILE A 161 -10.68 8.00 9.81
N ARG A 162 -11.10 9.24 10.10
CA ARG A 162 -11.44 9.61 11.49
C ARG A 162 -12.57 8.70 11.98
N LYS A 163 -12.43 8.11 13.17
CA LYS A 163 -13.36 7.08 13.68
C LYS A 163 -14.80 7.61 13.76
N SER A 164 -14.95 8.80 14.32
CA SER A 164 -16.23 9.50 14.43
C SER A 164 -16.92 9.72 13.07
N LEU A 165 -16.14 9.95 12.01
CA LEU A 165 -16.65 10.08 10.65
C LEU A 165 -17.13 8.74 10.08
N LEU A 166 -16.40 7.65 10.31
CA LEU A 166 -16.77 6.34 9.80
C LEU A 166 -18.04 5.81 10.48
N GLU A 167 -18.17 6.03 11.79
CA GLU A 167 -19.35 5.64 12.58
C GLU A 167 -20.60 6.45 12.19
N ASN A 168 -20.40 7.73 11.86
CA ASN A 168 -21.46 8.70 11.52
C ASN A 168 -21.38 9.17 10.07
N LEU A 169 -21.09 8.25 9.14
CA LEU A 169 -20.94 8.60 7.73
C LEU A 169 -22.25 9.19 7.19
N PRO A 170 -22.23 10.34 6.48
CA PRO A 170 -23.45 10.94 5.96
C PRO A 170 -24.14 10.02 4.95
N LYS A 171 -25.47 10.05 4.89
CA LYS A 171 -26.24 9.24 3.92
C LYS A 171 -26.06 9.75 2.49
N GLU A 172 -25.98 11.08 2.34
CA GLU A 172 -25.84 11.75 1.06
C GLU A 172 -24.39 11.83 0.61
N CYS A 173 -24.17 11.69 -0.69
CA CYS A 173 -22.85 11.81 -1.27
C CYS A 173 -22.35 13.26 -1.17
N PRO A 174 -21.18 13.51 -0.53
CA PRO A 174 -20.59 14.83 -0.50
C PRO A 174 -20.15 15.26 -1.90
N LYS A 175 -19.91 16.57 -2.07
CA LYS A 175 -19.28 17.12 -3.26
C LYS A 175 -17.92 16.45 -3.48
N LEU A 176 -17.76 15.87 -4.65
CA LEU A 176 -16.55 15.16 -5.05
C LEU A 176 -15.59 16.14 -5.70
N ALA A 177 -14.34 16.20 -5.21
CA ALA A 177 -13.30 17.02 -5.84
C ALA A 177 -13.02 16.60 -7.30
N ARG A 178 -13.26 15.33 -7.64
CA ARG A 178 -13.16 14.76 -8.99
C ARG A 178 -14.27 13.72 -9.18
N LYS A 179 -14.80 13.58 -10.39
CA LYS A 179 -15.84 12.58 -10.70
C LYS A 179 -15.42 11.15 -10.31
N GLN A 180 -14.14 10.82 -10.47
CA GLN A 180 -13.54 9.53 -10.13
C GLN A 180 -13.52 9.21 -8.62
N HIS A 181 -13.83 10.18 -7.74
CA HIS A 181 -13.92 9.93 -6.30
C HIS A 181 -15.27 9.31 -5.90
N SER A 182 -16.19 9.06 -6.85
CA SER A 182 -17.45 8.36 -6.58
C SER A 182 -17.21 6.93 -6.07
N THR A 183 -16.20 6.25 -6.61
CA THR A 183 -15.76 4.92 -6.14
C THR A 183 -15.32 4.98 -4.68
N ARG A 184 -14.60 6.04 -4.29
CA ARG A 184 -14.18 6.25 -2.92
C ARG A 184 -15.37 6.41 -1.99
N TRP A 185 -16.37 7.16 -2.42
CA TRP A 185 -17.59 7.32 -1.64
C TRP A 185 -18.31 5.98 -1.42
N SER A 186 -18.52 5.20 -2.49
CA SER A 186 -19.11 3.85 -2.36
C SER A 186 -18.30 2.94 -1.44
N THR A 187 -16.97 3.02 -1.53
CA THR A 187 -16.05 2.28 -0.66
C THR A 187 -16.23 2.70 0.80
N LEU A 188 -16.29 4.00 1.11
CA LEU A 188 -16.53 4.49 2.48
C LEU A 188 -17.85 3.99 3.06
N GLN A 189 -18.92 3.92 2.26
CA GLN A 189 -20.21 3.37 2.70
C GLN A 189 -20.09 1.88 3.05
N LYS A 190 -19.38 1.11 2.21
CA LYS A 190 -19.09 -0.32 2.46
C LYS A 190 -18.23 -0.52 3.70
N LEU A 191 -17.22 0.32 3.90
CA LEU A 191 -16.38 0.30 5.10
C LEU A 191 -17.18 0.64 6.36
N ALA A 192 -18.08 1.62 6.32
CA ALA A 192 -18.91 1.98 7.47
C ALA A 192 -19.85 0.83 7.88
N ALA A 193 -20.40 0.09 6.91
CA ALA A 193 -21.20 -1.11 7.18
C ALA A 193 -20.33 -2.25 7.73
N ALA A 194 -19.18 -2.52 7.09
CA ALA A 194 -18.26 -3.59 7.51
C ALA A 194 -17.64 -3.34 8.88
N TYR A 195 -17.34 -2.09 9.24
CA TYR A 195 -16.81 -1.74 10.56
C TYR A 195 -17.80 -2.06 11.69
N LYS A 196 -19.10 -1.92 11.43
CA LYS A 196 -20.16 -2.30 12.38
C LYS A 196 -20.34 -3.81 12.49
N ALA A 197 -20.13 -4.54 11.39
CA ALA A 197 -20.35 -5.98 11.33
C ALA A 197 -19.13 -6.80 11.81
N THR A 198 -17.93 -6.39 11.42
CA THR A 198 -16.66 -7.10 11.60
C THR A 198 -15.55 -6.10 11.97
N PRO A 199 -15.58 -5.50 13.19
CA PRO A 199 -14.63 -4.48 13.60
C PRO A 199 -13.17 -4.97 13.63
N GLU A 200 -12.93 -6.27 13.78
CA GLU A 200 -11.61 -6.90 13.77
C GLU A 200 -10.84 -6.75 12.45
N ARG A 201 -11.53 -6.44 11.34
CA ARG A 201 -10.91 -6.08 10.05
C ARG A 201 -10.28 -4.69 10.04
N PHE A 202 -10.43 -3.96 11.13
CA PHE A 202 -10.04 -2.57 11.27
C PHE A 202 -9.17 -2.39 12.51
N MET A 203 -8.30 -1.38 12.46
CA MET A 203 -7.44 -1.02 13.58
C MET A 203 -7.70 0.42 13.99
N VAL A 204 -8.06 0.63 15.25
CA VAL A 204 -8.23 1.97 15.82
C VAL A 204 -6.88 2.44 16.36
N VAL A 205 -6.51 3.67 16.03
CA VAL A 205 -5.29 4.32 16.50
C VAL A 205 -5.61 5.75 16.93
N GLU A 206 -4.97 6.23 17.99
CA GLU A 206 -4.94 7.64 18.31
C GLU A 206 -3.71 8.29 17.68
N LEU A 207 -3.92 9.37 16.93
CA LEU A 207 -2.84 10.14 16.31
C LEU A 207 -2.85 11.56 16.88
N CYS A 208 -1.68 12.01 17.33
CA CYS A 208 -1.47 13.34 17.90
C CYS A 208 -0.59 14.19 16.98
N GLN A 209 -0.89 15.49 16.87
CA GLN A 209 -0.09 16.48 16.12
C GLN A 209 -0.01 17.82 16.86
#